data_AF-A0A1C5ATQ5-F1
#
_entry.id   AF-A0A1C5ATQ5-F1
#
_cell.length_a   1.000
_cell.length_b   1.000
_cell.length_c   1.000
_cell.angle_alpha   90.00
_cell.angle_beta   90.00
_cell.angle_gamma   90.00
#
_symmetry.space_group_name_H-M   'P 1'
#
loop_
_entity.id
_entity.type
_entity.pdbx_description
1 polymer ?
#
loop_
_entity_poly.entity_id
_entity_poly.type
_entity_poly.pdbx_seq_one_letter_code
_entity_poly.pdbx_strand_id
1 'polypeptide(L)'
;MLVRRWLAGAGLVVLTGAAATLYGALSASAGDAAPSGAAPQAAPRAAAPAVPAPRASKDPLLSGKRRVTIVRVGSFESGLSLLDGGRLAEVDDDRGRQVFVPTPLGAGEYLIKAYYGGGTGQPVCWQARNPDNGQPLYVAGAPCRADDPAQRFAIAPAPGGGAREYLISNRWAYLRDSARSGLILEELGDAPPASSFRFNDTGPAPRR
;
A
#
# COMPACT_ATOMS: atom_id res chain seq x y z
N MET A 1 47.27 -2.83 20.50
CA MET A 1 47.34 -2.31 21.88
C MET A 1 45.98 -1.74 22.26
N LEU A 2 45.57 -1.86 23.53
CA LEU A 2 44.48 -1.15 24.27
C LEU A 2 43.11 -0.99 23.55
N VAL A 3 41.99 -1.68 23.86
CA VAL A 3 41.24 -1.96 25.13
C VAL A 3 40.15 -0.90 25.47
N ARG A 4 38.92 -1.40 25.75
CA ARG A 4 37.65 -0.82 26.30
C ARG A 4 36.50 -0.87 25.28
N ARG A 5 35.37 -1.57 25.48
CA ARG A 5 34.73 -2.26 26.62
C ARG A 5 34.16 -1.35 27.73
N TRP A 6 32.85 -1.12 27.66
CA TRP A 6 31.83 -0.74 28.66
C TRP A 6 30.47 -0.78 27.90
N LEU A 7 29.27 -0.99 28.46
CA LEU A 7 28.81 -1.47 29.78
C LEU A 7 27.46 -2.24 29.57
N ALA A 8 26.60 -2.38 30.58
CA ALA A 8 25.22 -2.89 30.48
C ALA A 8 24.22 -1.91 31.12
N GLY A 9 22.93 -2.02 30.78
CA GLY A 9 21.84 -1.24 31.40
C GLY A 9 20.51 -1.97 31.31
N ALA A 10 20.11 -2.62 32.41
CA ALA A 10 18.79 -3.25 32.55
C ALA A 10 17.81 -2.27 33.22
N GLY A 11 16.57 -2.22 32.75
CA GLY A 11 15.50 -1.41 33.34
C GLY A 11 14.19 -2.19 33.34
N LEU A 12 13.83 -2.74 34.49
CA LEU A 12 12.60 -3.51 34.71
C LEU A 12 11.67 -2.67 35.59
N VAL A 13 10.48 -2.34 35.09
CA VAL A 13 9.43 -1.66 35.86
C VAL A 13 8.19 -2.54 35.88
N VAL A 14 7.91 -3.10 37.06
CA VAL A 14 6.64 -3.75 37.37
C VAL A 14 5.74 -2.71 38.03
N LEU A 15 4.48 -2.64 37.62
CA LEU A 15 3.45 -1.89 38.33
C LEU A 15 2.19 -2.75 38.45
N THR A 16 1.98 -3.21 39.68
CA THR A 16 0.81 -3.98 40.12
C THR A 16 -0.39 -3.07 40.36
N GLY A 17 -1.58 -3.50 39.93
CA GLY A 17 -2.85 -2.88 40.33
C GLY A 17 -3.92 -3.95 40.50
N ALA A 18 -4.46 -4.11 41.71
CA ALA A 18 -5.47 -5.10 42.04
C ALA A 18 -6.51 -4.51 43.01
N ALA A 19 -7.80 -4.68 42.69
CA ALA A 19 -8.99 -4.59 43.56
C ALA A 19 -10.22 -5.03 42.72
N ALA A 20 -10.86 -6.16 43.02
CA ALA A 20 -11.92 -6.34 44.03
C ALA A 20 -13.31 -5.82 43.53
N THR A 21 -14.13 -6.65 42.88
CA THR A 21 -15.23 -7.48 43.47
C THR A 21 -16.51 -6.70 43.82
N LEU A 22 -17.69 -7.17 43.37
CA LEU A 22 -18.72 -7.84 44.20
C LEU A 22 -20.12 -7.93 43.50
N TYR A 23 -20.77 -9.08 43.71
CA TYR A 23 -22.22 -9.40 43.74
C TYR A 23 -23.28 -8.75 42.81
N GLY A 24 -24.04 -9.62 42.15
CA GLY A 24 -25.42 -9.38 41.68
C GLY A 24 -26.12 -10.73 41.46
N ALA A 25 -27.09 -11.08 42.31
CA ALA A 25 -27.59 -12.46 42.44
C ALA A 25 -28.74 -12.82 41.48
N LEU A 26 -28.91 -14.12 41.26
CA LEU A 26 -30.10 -14.72 40.64
C LEU A 26 -31.37 -14.36 41.43
N SER A 27 -32.46 -14.09 40.72
CA SER A 27 -33.81 -14.21 41.26
C SER A 27 -34.74 -14.75 40.18
N ALA A 28 -35.52 -15.77 40.53
CA ALA A 28 -36.48 -16.42 39.67
C ALA A 28 -37.78 -16.65 40.45
N SER A 29 -38.93 -16.36 39.84
CA SER A 29 -40.16 -17.16 39.94
C SER A 29 -41.26 -16.60 39.03
N ALA A 30 -42.21 -17.45 38.68
CA ALA A 30 -43.25 -17.21 37.69
C ALA A 30 -44.49 -16.46 38.24
N GLY A 31 -45.33 -15.98 37.33
CA GLY A 31 -46.68 -15.48 37.61
C GLY A 31 -47.42 -15.13 36.31
N ASP A 32 -48.54 -15.81 36.03
CA ASP A 32 -49.34 -15.68 34.81
C ASP A 32 -49.98 -14.30 34.61
N ALA A 33 -49.97 -13.82 33.36
CA ALA A 33 -51.09 -13.06 32.76
C ALA A 33 -50.90 -12.92 31.24
N ALA A 34 -51.78 -13.55 30.44
CA ALA A 34 -51.95 -13.18 29.03
C ALA A 34 -52.81 -11.91 28.92
N PRO A 35 -52.54 -11.05 27.93
CA PRO A 35 -53.57 -10.89 26.90
C PRO A 35 -53.02 -10.79 25.47
N SER A 36 -53.89 -11.13 24.50
CA SER A 36 -53.62 -11.10 23.06
C SER A 36 -53.25 -9.71 22.52
N GLY A 37 -52.27 -9.64 21.61
CA GLY A 37 -51.96 -8.39 20.89
C GLY A 37 -50.97 -8.54 19.73
N ALA A 38 -51.49 -8.57 18.50
CA ALA A 38 -50.83 -8.30 17.21
C ALA A 38 -49.53 -9.05 16.82
N ALA A 39 -49.55 -9.68 15.64
CA ALA A 39 -48.35 -10.22 15.00
C ALA A 39 -47.41 -9.08 14.50
N PRO A 40 -46.08 -9.19 14.63
CA PRO A 40 -45.15 -8.22 14.06
C PRO A 40 -45.17 -8.28 12.52
N GLN A 41 -45.65 -7.23 11.90
CA GLN A 41 -45.63 -7.08 10.44
C GLN A 41 -44.18 -6.89 9.98
N ALA A 42 -43.66 -7.84 9.18
CA ALA A 42 -42.28 -7.80 8.70
C ALA A 42 -42.05 -6.57 7.81
N ALA A 43 -41.26 -5.62 8.30
CA ALA A 43 -40.88 -4.44 7.52
C ALA A 43 -40.07 -4.83 6.28
N PRO A 44 -40.33 -4.22 5.10
CA PRO A 44 -39.55 -4.51 3.90
C PRO A 44 -38.08 -4.10 4.12
N ARG A 45 -37.19 -5.10 4.02
CA ARG A 45 -35.75 -4.92 4.18
C ARG A 45 -35.23 -3.99 3.09
N ALA A 46 -34.83 -2.78 3.47
CA ALA A 46 -34.24 -1.82 2.54
C ALA A 46 -33.05 -2.47 1.81
N ALA A 47 -33.04 -2.37 0.49
CA ALA A 47 -31.93 -2.88 -0.32
C ALA A 47 -30.65 -2.13 0.06
N ALA A 48 -29.59 -2.88 0.37
CA ALA A 48 -28.29 -2.28 0.65
C ALA A 48 -27.84 -1.45 -0.58
N PRO A 49 -27.28 -0.24 -0.39
CA PRO A 49 -26.84 0.58 -1.51
C PRO A 49 -25.78 -0.18 -2.32
N ALA A 50 -26.02 -0.31 -3.62
CA ALA A 50 -25.09 -0.99 -4.51
C ALA A 50 -23.74 -0.26 -4.51
N VAL A 51 -22.66 -0.97 -4.17
CA VAL A 51 -21.30 -0.42 -4.22
C VAL A 51 -21.02 0.02 -5.67
N PRO A 52 -20.65 1.30 -5.92
CA PRO A 52 -20.42 1.78 -7.27
C PRO A 52 -19.33 0.97 -7.97
N ALA A 53 -19.61 0.52 -9.20
CA ALA A 53 -18.60 -0.15 -10.01
C ALA A 53 -17.36 0.75 -10.17
N PRO A 54 -16.13 0.24 -9.94
CA PRO A 54 -14.93 1.06 -9.98
C PRO A 54 -14.73 1.73 -11.33
N ARG A 55 -14.70 3.06 -11.33
CA ARG A 55 -14.46 3.84 -12.55
C ARG A 55 -12.97 3.83 -12.89
N ALA A 56 -12.65 3.66 -14.17
CA ALA A 56 -11.29 3.88 -14.66
C ALA A 56 -10.82 5.29 -14.28
N SER A 57 -9.53 5.42 -13.93
CA SER A 57 -8.97 6.73 -13.56
C SER A 57 -9.12 7.72 -14.71
N LYS A 58 -9.52 8.95 -14.37
CA LYS A 58 -9.62 10.07 -15.30
C LYS A 58 -8.25 10.70 -15.60
N ASP A 59 -7.20 10.39 -14.83
CA ASP A 59 -5.87 10.94 -15.10
C ASP A 59 -5.23 10.26 -16.32
N PRO A 60 -4.83 11.01 -17.37
CA PRO A 60 -4.19 10.44 -18.56
C PRO A 60 -2.92 9.61 -18.28
N LEU A 61 -2.18 9.90 -17.21
CA LEU A 61 -0.96 9.16 -16.82
C LEU A 61 -1.26 7.73 -16.37
N LEU A 62 -2.46 7.49 -15.84
CA LEU A 62 -2.92 6.19 -15.35
C LEU A 62 -3.71 5.40 -16.41
N SER A 63 -3.71 5.86 -17.67
CA SER A 63 -4.43 5.23 -18.79
C SER A 63 -3.71 4.04 -19.45
N GLY A 64 -2.45 3.77 -19.07
CA GLY A 64 -1.56 2.84 -19.79
C GLY A 64 -1.07 3.35 -21.15
N LYS A 65 -1.46 4.57 -21.57
CA LYS A 65 -1.05 5.18 -22.85
C LYS A 65 0.06 6.22 -22.71
N ARG A 66 0.47 6.55 -21.49
CA ARG A 66 1.57 7.47 -21.18
C ARG A 66 2.69 6.72 -20.47
N ARG A 67 3.92 7.17 -20.70
CA ARG A 67 5.08 6.78 -19.90
C ARG A 67 5.41 7.86 -18.89
N VAL A 68 5.83 7.47 -17.70
CA VAL A 68 6.16 8.37 -16.60
C VAL A 68 7.53 8.05 -16.01
N THR A 69 8.24 9.06 -15.52
CA THR A 69 9.21 8.85 -14.43
C THR A 69 8.51 9.14 -13.12
N ILE A 70 8.96 8.51 -12.04
CA ILE A 70 8.37 8.65 -10.71
C ILE A 70 9.45 9.17 -9.77
N VAL A 71 9.13 10.21 -8.99
CA VAL A 71 10.04 10.85 -8.03
C VAL A 71 9.32 10.96 -6.69
N ARG A 72 9.95 10.59 -5.58
CA ARG A 72 9.36 10.79 -4.24
C ARG A 72 9.29 12.28 -3.91
N VAL A 73 8.15 12.72 -3.41
CA VAL A 73 7.97 14.12 -2.96
C VAL A 73 8.88 14.38 -1.78
N GLY A 74 9.65 15.48 -1.84
CA GLY A 74 10.67 15.81 -0.85
C GLY A 74 12.04 15.14 -1.08
N SER A 75 12.19 14.27 -2.09
CA SER A 75 13.51 13.84 -2.55
C SER A 75 14.12 14.91 -3.48
N PHE A 76 15.44 15.08 -3.43
CA PHE A 76 16.19 16.00 -4.28
C PHE A 76 16.95 15.17 -5.32
N GLU A 77 16.66 15.41 -6.60
CA GLU A 77 17.29 14.78 -7.77
C GLU A 77 17.05 13.26 -7.96
N SER A 78 16.80 12.47 -6.92
CA SER A 78 16.63 11.01 -7.04
C SER A 78 15.30 10.59 -7.70
N GLY A 79 15.38 9.77 -8.76
CA GLY A 79 14.26 9.11 -9.41
C GLY A 79 14.08 7.66 -8.99
N LEU A 80 12.87 7.11 -9.13
CA LEU A 80 12.64 5.68 -8.99
C LEU A 80 13.30 4.91 -10.16
N SER A 81 14.12 3.91 -9.83
CA SER A 81 14.63 2.93 -10.78
C SER A 81 14.41 1.51 -10.28
N LEU A 82 13.89 0.65 -11.15
CA LEU A 82 13.94 -0.79 -10.94
C LEU A 82 15.30 -1.31 -11.44
N LEU A 83 16.19 -1.60 -10.51
CA LEU A 83 17.55 -2.05 -10.79
C LEU A 83 17.57 -3.48 -11.36
N ASP A 84 18.56 -3.77 -12.20
CA ASP A 84 18.77 -5.12 -12.76
C ASP A 84 19.14 -6.16 -11.67
N GLY A 85 19.66 -5.69 -10.52
CA GLY A 85 19.79 -6.47 -9.28
C GLY A 85 18.46 -6.86 -8.62
N GLY A 86 17.32 -6.53 -9.24
CA GLY A 86 16.01 -7.10 -8.92
C GLY A 86 15.17 -6.32 -7.90
N ARG A 87 15.55 -5.10 -7.51
CA ARG A 87 14.82 -4.27 -6.53
C ARG A 87 14.64 -2.83 -7.01
N LEU A 88 13.49 -2.25 -6.68
CA LEU A 88 13.18 -0.83 -6.85
C LEU A 88 13.96 0.02 -5.83
N ALA A 89 14.65 1.05 -6.30
CA ALA A 89 15.45 1.98 -5.50
C ALA A 89 15.24 3.43 -5.95
N GLU A 90 15.67 4.38 -5.11
CA GLU A 90 15.91 5.77 -5.54
C GLU A 90 17.34 5.89 -6.06
N VAL A 91 17.54 6.56 -7.19
CA VAL A 91 18.83 6.73 -7.85
C VAL A 91 18.97 8.10 -8.51
N ASP A 92 20.18 8.63 -8.56
CA ASP A 92 20.50 9.94 -9.15
C ASP A 92 21.12 9.85 -10.56
N ASP A 93 21.45 8.63 -11.00
CA ASP A 93 22.00 8.28 -12.31
C ASP A 93 20.93 7.67 -13.23
N ASP A 94 21.30 7.18 -14.42
CA ASP A 94 20.39 6.61 -15.43
C ASP A 94 20.26 5.07 -15.36
N ARG A 95 20.85 4.43 -14.34
CA ARG A 95 20.91 2.97 -14.22
C ARG A 95 19.54 2.33 -14.02
N GLY A 96 19.38 1.12 -14.55
CA GLY A 96 18.18 0.31 -14.41
C GLY A 96 16.98 0.84 -15.21
N ARG A 97 15.77 0.53 -14.74
CA ARG A 97 14.52 0.81 -15.45
C ARG A 97 13.72 1.91 -14.76
N GLN A 98 13.81 3.11 -15.33
CA GLN A 98 13.27 4.35 -14.76
C GLN A 98 11.99 4.86 -15.46
N VAL A 99 11.65 4.26 -16.60
CA VAL A 99 10.48 4.63 -17.40
C VAL A 99 9.36 3.65 -17.11
N PHE A 100 8.28 4.13 -16.51
CA PHE A 100 7.15 3.31 -16.07
C PHE A 100 5.89 3.55 -16.90
N VAL A 101 5.06 2.53 -17.08
CA VAL A 101 3.74 2.62 -17.73
C VAL A 101 2.69 1.96 -16.82
N PRO A 102 1.97 2.76 -15.99
CA PRO A 102 0.86 2.27 -15.18
C PRO A 102 -0.27 1.81 -16.09
N THR A 103 -0.45 0.49 -16.21
CA THR A 103 -1.46 -0.10 -17.10
C THR A 103 -2.68 -0.52 -16.27
N PRO A 104 -3.86 0.09 -16.45
CA PRO A 104 -5.03 -0.21 -15.63
C PRO A 104 -5.52 -1.64 -15.86
N LEU A 105 -5.90 -2.30 -14.76
CA LEU A 105 -6.50 -3.65 -14.75
C LEU A 105 -8.02 -3.62 -14.49
N GLY A 106 -8.58 -2.45 -14.19
CA GLY A 106 -9.89 -2.30 -13.55
C GLY A 106 -9.72 -2.06 -12.05
N ALA A 107 -10.82 -1.87 -11.31
CA ALA A 107 -10.82 -1.74 -9.84
C ALA A 107 -9.97 -0.61 -9.20
N GLY A 108 -9.30 0.24 -9.97
CA GLY A 108 -8.25 1.12 -9.46
C GLY A 108 -6.89 0.42 -9.27
N GLU A 109 -6.77 -0.83 -9.73
CA GLU A 109 -5.54 -1.60 -9.79
C GLU A 109 -4.80 -1.36 -11.12
N TYR A 110 -3.47 -1.43 -11.05
CA TYR A 110 -2.55 -1.21 -12.15
C TYR A 110 -1.45 -2.27 -12.16
N LEU A 111 -1.07 -2.68 -13.37
CA LEU A 111 0.18 -3.36 -13.63
C LEU A 111 1.23 -2.31 -14.01
N ILE A 112 2.23 -2.09 -13.15
CA ILE A 112 3.28 -1.10 -13.38
C ILE A 112 4.41 -1.75 -14.17
N LYS A 113 4.46 -1.47 -15.49
CA LYS A 113 5.51 -1.93 -16.40
C LYS A 113 6.73 -1.01 -16.28
N ALA A 114 7.93 -1.57 -16.25
CA ALA A 114 9.21 -0.88 -16.17
C ALA A 114 10.10 -1.16 -17.40
N TYR A 115 10.56 -0.09 -18.02
CA TYR A 115 11.40 -0.07 -19.21
C TYR A 115 12.73 0.65 -18.91
N TYR A 116 13.78 0.32 -19.67
CA TYR A 116 15.04 1.08 -19.64
C TYR A 116 14.83 2.52 -20.15
N GLY A 117 15.87 3.36 -20.01
CA GLY A 117 15.90 4.72 -20.53
C GLY A 117 15.36 4.82 -21.97
N GLY A 118 14.56 5.84 -22.25
CA GLY A 118 13.86 6.00 -23.54
C GLY A 118 12.62 5.11 -23.73
N GLY A 119 12.33 4.17 -22.82
CA GLY A 119 11.11 3.36 -22.85
C GLY A 119 11.10 2.23 -23.89
N THR A 120 12.26 1.69 -24.26
CA THR A 120 12.37 0.64 -25.29
C THR A 120 12.46 -0.76 -24.70
N GLY A 121 12.31 -1.78 -25.55
CA GLY A 121 12.48 -3.20 -25.20
C GLY A 121 11.30 -3.82 -24.45
N GLN A 122 11.47 -5.08 -24.05
CA GLN A 122 10.47 -5.83 -23.29
C GLN A 122 10.39 -5.30 -21.85
N PRO A 123 9.20 -4.92 -21.35
CA PRO A 123 9.05 -4.52 -19.97
C PRO A 123 9.12 -5.73 -19.04
N VAL A 124 9.65 -5.48 -17.84
CA VAL A 124 9.32 -6.28 -16.65
C VAL A 124 8.23 -5.52 -15.88
N CYS A 125 7.50 -6.19 -15.01
CA CYS A 125 6.51 -5.57 -14.16
C CYS A 125 6.97 -5.55 -12.71
N TRP A 126 6.52 -4.53 -11.98
CA TRP A 126 6.70 -4.45 -10.53
C TRP A 126 5.97 -5.64 -9.88
N GLN A 127 6.59 -6.20 -8.85
CA GLN A 127 6.03 -7.27 -8.04
C GLN A 127 6.41 -7.06 -6.57
N ALA A 128 5.43 -7.03 -5.67
CA ALA A 128 5.67 -7.08 -4.24
C ALA A 128 6.33 -8.41 -3.86
N ARG A 129 7.41 -8.35 -3.07
CA ARG A 129 8.15 -9.51 -2.57
C ARG A 129 8.28 -9.45 -1.06
N ASN A 130 7.86 -10.52 -0.41
CA ASN A 130 8.29 -10.85 0.94
C ASN A 130 9.62 -11.60 0.84
N PRO A 131 10.68 -11.19 1.57
CA PRO A 131 11.93 -11.94 1.66
C PRO A 131 11.89 -13.10 2.67
N ASP A 132 10.78 -13.31 3.37
CA ASP A 132 10.52 -14.44 4.28
C ASP A 132 11.54 -14.62 5.43
N ASN A 133 12.27 -13.55 5.77
CA ASN A 133 13.36 -13.53 6.74
C ASN A 133 13.25 -12.37 7.76
N GLY A 134 12.06 -11.80 7.91
CA GLY A 134 11.78 -10.66 8.79
C GLY A 134 12.24 -9.29 8.27
N GLN A 135 12.85 -9.21 7.08
CA GLN A 135 13.07 -7.93 6.41
C GLN A 135 11.75 -7.39 5.82
N PRO A 136 11.60 -6.06 5.64
CA PRO A 136 10.40 -5.48 5.04
C PRO A 136 10.12 -6.00 3.62
N LEU A 137 8.85 -5.93 3.21
CA LEU A 137 8.49 -6.20 1.83
C LEU A 137 9.14 -5.17 0.90
N TYR A 138 9.42 -5.55 -0.34
CA TYR A 138 10.00 -4.66 -1.33
C TYR A 138 9.38 -4.88 -2.71
N VAL A 139 9.58 -3.91 -3.63
CA VAL A 139 9.19 -4.07 -5.03
C VAL A 139 10.36 -4.64 -5.82
N ALA A 140 10.10 -5.72 -6.55
CA ALA A 140 11.02 -6.41 -7.44
C ALA A 140 10.55 -6.37 -8.90
N GLY A 141 11.41 -6.81 -9.82
CA GLY A 141 11.08 -7.00 -11.23
C GLY A 141 10.69 -8.43 -11.54
N ALA A 142 9.61 -8.63 -12.31
CA ALA A 142 9.14 -9.95 -12.72
C ALA A 142 8.55 -9.95 -14.15
N PRO A 143 8.40 -11.12 -14.80
CA PRO A 143 7.56 -11.25 -15.98
C PRO A 143 6.13 -10.81 -15.70
N CYS A 144 5.59 -9.96 -16.56
CA CYS A 144 4.29 -9.31 -16.40
C CYS A 144 3.11 -10.31 -16.40
N ARG A 145 2.37 -10.36 -15.28
CA ARG A 145 1.20 -11.22 -15.06
C ARG A 145 0.08 -10.39 -14.42
N ALA A 146 -1.01 -10.16 -15.16
CA ALA A 146 -2.15 -9.35 -14.69
C ALA A 146 -3.05 -10.08 -13.66
N ASP A 147 -2.98 -11.40 -13.66
CA ASP A 147 -3.62 -12.32 -12.73
C ASP A 147 -2.86 -12.45 -11.40
N ASP A 148 -1.55 -12.19 -11.37
CA ASP A 148 -0.71 -12.25 -10.17
C ASP A 148 -1.01 -11.08 -9.20
N PRO A 149 -1.60 -11.33 -8.02
CA PRO A 149 -1.95 -10.28 -7.07
C PRO A 149 -0.73 -9.61 -6.40
N ALA A 150 0.48 -10.16 -6.54
CA ALA A 150 1.70 -9.47 -6.15
C ALA A 150 2.12 -8.39 -7.16
N GLN A 151 1.59 -8.40 -8.39
CA GLN A 151 1.86 -7.41 -9.44
C GLN A 151 0.75 -6.36 -9.60
N ARG A 152 -0.31 -6.43 -8.77
CA ARG A 152 -1.44 -5.51 -8.78
C ARG A 152 -1.22 -4.39 -7.78
N PHE A 153 -0.91 -3.20 -8.28
CA PHE A 153 -0.69 -2.02 -7.44
C PHE A 153 -1.88 -1.09 -7.52
N ALA A 154 -2.34 -0.56 -6.39
CA ALA A 154 -3.23 0.59 -6.39
C ALA A 154 -2.40 1.87 -6.52
N ILE A 155 -2.91 2.84 -7.29
CA ILE A 155 -2.33 4.18 -7.41
C ILE A 155 -3.46 5.17 -7.16
N ALA A 156 -3.39 5.85 -6.01
CA ALA A 156 -4.42 6.75 -5.50
C ALA A 156 -3.85 8.16 -5.28
N PRO A 157 -4.61 9.25 -5.49
CA PRO A 157 -4.15 10.60 -5.17
C PRO A 157 -3.70 10.72 -3.72
N ALA A 158 -2.59 11.41 -3.47
CA ALA A 158 -2.12 11.67 -2.12
C ALA A 158 -3.07 12.63 -1.37
N PRO A 159 -3.56 12.28 -0.16
CA PRO A 159 -4.39 13.20 0.63
C PRO A 159 -3.65 14.50 0.93
N GLY A 160 -4.23 15.64 0.52
CA GLY A 160 -3.59 16.96 0.64
C GLY A 160 -2.38 17.18 -0.29
N GLY A 161 -2.06 16.23 -1.17
CA GLY A 161 -0.96 16.33 -2.12
C GLY A 161 -1.27 17.21 -3.33
N GLY A 162 -0.21 17.59 -4.04
CA GLY A 162 -0.26 18.35 -5.28
C GLY A 162 -0.85 17.58 -6.47
N ALA A 163 -1.02 18.27 -7.60
CA ALA A 163 -1.45 17.64 -8.83
C ALA A 163 -0.47 16.54 -9.27
N ARG A 164 -0.98 15.33 -9.51
CA ARG A 164 -0.21 14.12 -9.89
C ARG A 164 0.77 13.63 -8.80
N GLU A 165 0.48 13.93 -7.55
CA GLU A 165 1.08 13.25 -6.40
C GLU A 165 0.21 12.07 -5.96
N TYR A 166 0.85 10.92 -5.78
CA TYR A 166 0.19 9.64 -5.60
C TYR A 166 0.75 8.86 -4.42
N LEU A 167 -0.11 8.08 -3.78
CA LEU A 167 0.26 6.92 -2.99
C LEU A 167 0.26 5.69 -3.92
N ILE A 168 1.25 4.83 -3.74
CA ILE A 168 1.34 3.54 -4.42
C ILE A 168 1.26 2.45 -3.35
N SER A 169 0.41 1.45 -3.50
CA SER A 169 0.34 0.30 -2.59
C SER A 169 0.16 -1.02 -3.34
N ASN A 170 0.54 -2.13 -2.70
CA ASN A 170 0.10 -3.47 -3.08
C ASN A 170 -0.70 -4.04 -1.91
N ARG A 171 -2.00 -4.30 -2.14
CA ARG A 171 -2.96 -4.67 -1.09
C ARG A 171 -2.95 -3.62 0.04
N TRP A 172 -2.55 -4.01 1.25
CA TRP A 172 -2.53 -3.20 2.47
C TRP A 172 -1.18 -2.47 2.69
N ALA A 173 -0.13 -2.83 1.94
CA ALA A 173 1.22 -2.31 2.13
C ALA A 173 1.52 -1.18 1.15
N TYR A 174 1.94 -0.02 1.68
CA TYR A 174 2.23 1.20 0.93
C TYR A 174 3.71 1.33 0.63
N LEU A 175 4.05 1.79 -0.57
CA LEU A 175 5.41 2.11 -0.95
C LEU A 175 5.87 3.34 -0.17
N ARG A 176 7.02 3.25 0.48
CA ARG A 176 7.62 4.33 1.24
C ARG A 176 9.13 4.23 1.27
N ASP A 177 9.77 5.36 1.56
CA ASP A 177 11.18 5.37 1.93
C ASP A 177 11.37 4.96 3.41
N SER A 178 12.55 4.42 3.70
CA SER A 178 13.02 4.00 5.02
C SER A 178 14.52 4.23 5.11
N ALA A 179 14.96 5.06 6.06
CA ALA A 179 16.38 5.40 6.26
C ALA A 179 17.31 4.19 6.50
N ARG A 180 16.77 3.01 6.84
CA ARG A 180 17.54 1.76 7.04
C ARG A 180 17.49 0.81 5.84
N SER A 181 16.47 0.90 5.01
CA SER A 181 16.15 -0.12 4.01
C SER A 181 15.95 0.44 2.60
N GLY A 182 15.89 1.77 2.42
CA GLY A 182 15.41 2.40 1.20
C GLY A 182 13.93 2.09 0.94
N LEU A 183 13.54 1.99 -0.34
CA LEU A 183 12.15 1.78 -0.75
C LEU A 183 11.58 0.42 -0.34
N ILE A 184 10.63 0.44 0.58
CA ILE A 184 9.93 -0.73 1.11
C ILE A 184 8.42 -0.61 0.88
N LEU A 185 7.73 -1.75 0.94
CA LEU A 185 6.29 -1.81 1.14
C LEU A 185 6.04 -2.09 2.62
N GLU A 186 5.26 -1.26 3.29
CA GLU A 186 4.92 -1.42 4.70
C GLU A 186 3.42 -1.22 4.93
N GLU A 187 2.82 -2.07 5.77
CA GLU A 187 1.42 -1.91 6.16
C GLU A 187 1.26 -0.68 7.05
N LEU A 188 0.28 0.15 6.73
CA LEU A 188 -0.06 1.30 7.56
C LEU A 188 -1.03 0.82 8.64
N GLY A 189 -0.60 0.89 9.90
CA GLY A 189 -1.51 0.90 11.05
C GLY A 189 -2.19 2.25 11.17
N ASP A 190 -2.35 2.77 12.39
CA ASP A 190 -3.00 4.07 12.64
C ASP A 190 -2.16 5.30 12.18
N ALA A 191 -1.01 5.08 11.54
CA ALA A 191 -0.12 6.13 11.06
C ALA A 191 -0.42 6.50 9.59
N PRO A 192 -0.40 7.80 9.22
CA PRO A 192 -0.63 8.23 7.85
C PRO A 192 0.48 7.73 6.89
N PRO A 193 0.19 7.60 5.58
CA PRO A 193 1.18 7.22 4.57
C PRO A 193 2.39 8.15 4.57
N ALA A 194 3.58 7.60 4.81
CA ALA A 194 4.80 8.39 5.04
C ALA A 194 5.52 8.87 3.76
N SER A 195 5.05 8.53 2.56
CA SER A 195 5.65 8.97 1.30
C SER A 195 4.61 9.08 0.19
N SER A 196 4.68 10.17 -0.58
CA SER A 196 3.95 10.34 -1.83
C SER A 196 4.94 10.45 -3.00
N PHE A 197 4.46 10.17 -4.20
CA PHE A 197 5.27 10.08 -5.41
C PHE A 197 4.64 10.91 -6.52
N ARG A 198 5.43 11.82 -7.11
CA ARG A 198 5.04 12.65 -8.24
C ARG A 198 5.31 11.92 -9.55
N PHE A 199 4.31 11.84 -10.42
CA PHE A 199 4.44 11.22 -11.73
C PHE A 199 4.70 12.28 -12.80
N ASN A 200 5.87 12.24 -13.43
CA ASN A 200 6.26 13.16 -14.49
C ASN A 200 6.00 12.50 -15.85
N ASP A 201 5.14 13.10 -16.66
CA ASP A 201 4.83 12.62 -18.02
C ASP A 201 6.05 12.76 -18.93
N THR A 202 6.53 11.65 -19.48
CA THR A 202 7.65 11.66 -20.44
C THR A 202 7.20 11.35 -21.88
N GLY A 203 5.89 11.26 -22.15
CA GLY A 203 5.33 11.10 -23.49
C GLY A 203 4.45 9.85 -23.67
N PRO A 204 4.24 9.38 -24.92
CA PRO A 204 3.42 8.21 -25.19
C PRO A 204 4.09 6.92 -24.72
N ALA A 205 3.29 5.99 -24.22
CA ALA A 205 3.74 4.63 -23.92
C ALA A 205 4.16 3.89 -25.21
N PRO A 206 5.07 2.90 -25.12
CA PRO A 206 5.47 2.09 -26.27
C PRO A 206 4.27 1.35 -26.87
N ARG A 207 4.24 1.27 -28.20
CA ARG A 207 3.26 0.43 -28.89
C ARG A 207 3.57 -1.05 -28.60
N ARG A 208 2.53 -1.84 -28.40
CA ARG A 208 2.59 -3.31 -28.38
C ARG A 208 2.56 -3.84 -29.80
#